data_AF-A0A2N1DIK6-F1
#
_entry.id   AF-A0A2N1DIK6-F1
#
_cell.length_a   1.000
_cell.length_b   1.000
_cell.length_c   1.000
_cell.angle_alpha   90.00
_cell.angle_beta   90.00
_cell.angle_gamma   90.00
#
_symmetry.space_group_name_H-M   'P 1'
#
loop_
_entity.id
_entity.type
_entity.pdbx_description
1 polymer ?
#
loop_
_entity_poly.entity_id
_entity_poly.type
_entity_poly.pdbx_seq_one_letter_code
_entity_poly.pdbx_strand_id
1 'polypeptide(L)'
;MKVNLITNCTNLKKSNIQDKTQLNSLVTKFDSQKIVSSWLKRLNNALQKFPAKQVYAGDHWKIAKSVKNPNVELWVLSAGYGLIHSSSMITAYDATFSKESDNSIHHTGLSNNEWWRLIHQIRDKVQFGCGSLSSLVKDNGADKFFIAASPAYLKVIEEELLELISTGKLTTENLFIVSSKCNLNIKLKPFFLESSANFSSTLKGGRVSLNIRLAKHLLENSNDCNIDKQTVFNRYNSLKNNSQKLVIHQRNKLSDEEVISFIKDELQVNKHVNMSASKLLIKLRSQNLACEQKRFSRLFKETL
;
A
#
# COMPACT_ATOMS: atom_id res chain seq x y z
N MET A 1 4.69 -15.17 -20.97
CA MET A 1 3.83 -14.06 -20.52
C MET A 1 3.64 -14.20 -19.02
N LYS A 2 4.03 -13.18 -18.27
CA LYS A 2 3.85 -13.10 -16.82
C LYS A 2 2.84 -12.01 -16.47
N VAL A 3 2.48 -11.98 -15.20
CA VAL A 3 1.64 -10.94 -14.60
C VAL A 3 2.49 -10.18 -13.60
N ASN A 4 2.75 -8.90 -13.88
CA ASN A 4 3.44 -7.99 -12.99
C ASN A 4 2.42 -7.34 -12.05
N LEU A 5 2.30 -7.88 -10.83
CA LEU A 5 1.49 -7.30 -9.76
C LEU A 5 2.32 -6.24 -9.04
N ILE A 6 1.99 -4.97 -9.25
CA ILE A 6 2.68 -3.80 -8.72
C ILE A 6 1.82 -3.19 -7.62
N THR A 7 2.37 -2.98 -6.44
CA THR A 7 1.62 -2.34 -5.35
C THR A 7 2.50 -1.48 -4.46
N ASN A 8 1.90 -0.64 -3.61
CA ASN A 8 2.66 0.31 -2.80
C ASN A 8 3.33 -0.34 -1.59
N CYS A 9 4.45 0.24 -1.19
CA CYS A 9 5.08 -0.13 0.07
C CYS A 9 4.24 0.26 1.30
N THR A 10 4.62 -0.27 2.47
CA THR A 10 3.96 0.00 3.75
C THR A 10 4.89 0.76 4.71
N ASN A 11 4.32 1.65 5.53
CA ASN A 11 5.10 2.26 6.62
C ASN A 11 5.52 1.20 7.64
N LEU A 12 4.61 0.26 7.95
CA LEU A 12 4.93 -0.87 8.82
C LEU A 12 5.98 -1.76 8.13
N LYS A 13 7.16 -1.82 8.74
CA LYS A 13 8.28 -2.68 8.40
C LYS A 13 8.59 -3.51 9.64
N LYS A 14 9.09 -4.74 9.48
CA LYS A 14 9.29 -5.64 10.62
C LYS A 14 10.22 -5.02 11.66
N SER A 15 9.84 -5.14 12.93
CA SER A 15 10.51 -4.55 14.09
C SER A 15 11.86 -5.18 14.44
N ASN A 16 12.15 -6.38 13.91
CA ASN A 16 13.42 -7.06 14.13
C ASN A 16 14.55 -6.53 13.24
N ILE A 17 14.26 -5.59 12.35
CA ILE A 17 15.27 -4.91 11.53
C ILE A 17 15.68 -3.65 12.28
N GLN A 18 16.93 -3.63 12.76
CA GLN A 18 17.48 -2.51 13.50
C GLN A 18 17.80 -1.33 12.56
N ASP A 19 17.93 -0.13 13.12
CA ASP A 19 18.38 1.09 12.42
C ASP A 19 17.56 1.50 11.18
N LYS A 20 16.25 1.71 11.38
CA LYS A 20 15.36 2.27 10.36
C LYS A 20 15.89 3.64 9.91
N THR A 21 16.34 3.73 8.66
CA THR A 21 16.81 5.01 8.09
C THR A 21 15.65 5.97 7.92
N GLN A 22 15.66 7.10 8.64
CA GLN A 22 14.58 8.10 8.60
C GLN A 22 14.95 9.26 7.68
N LEU A 23 14.07 9.62 6.75
CA LEU A 23 14.30 10.69 5.78
C LEU A 23 14.49 12.06 6.43
N ASN A 24 13.73 12.35 7.49
CA ASN A 24 13.80 13.61 8.23
C ASN A 24 15.23 13.95 8.73
N SER A 25 16.02 12.93 9.08
CA SER A 25 17.38 13.08 9.58
C SER A 25 18.39 13.55 8.52
N LEU A 26 17.99 13.54 7.24
CA LEU A 26 18.76 14.04 6.11
C LEU A 26 18.26 15.41 5.62
N VAL A 27 16.96 15.70 5.77
CA VAL A 27 16.34 16.96 5.32
C VAL A 27 17.03 18.18 5.93
N THR A 28 17.46 18.10 7.19
CA THR A 28 18.16 19.20 7.87
C THR A 28 19.62 19.38 7.45
N LYS A 29 20.17 18.43 6.68
CA LYS A 29 21.61 18.35 6.35
C LYS A 29 21.91 18.55 4.88
N PHE A 30 20.94 18.30 4.01
CA PHE A 30 21.15 18.31 2.56
C PHE A 30 20.04 19.08 1.85
N ASP A 31 20.44 19.83 0.83
CA ASP A 31 19.51 20.49 -0.09
C ASP A 31 18.82 19.49 -1.03
N SER A 32 17.85 19.99 -1.81
CA SER A 32 17.08 19.19 -2.77
C SER A 32 17.93 18.55 -3.87
N GLN A 33 19.12 19.08 -4.17
CA GLN A 33 20.02 18.52 -5.19
C GLN A 33 20.78 17.29 -4.68
N LYS A 34 21.17 17.28 -3.39
CA LYS A 34 21.98 16.21 -2.78
C LYS A 34 21.19 15.24 -1.92
N ILE A 35 19.94 15.54 -1.57
CA ILE A 35 19.16 14.73 -0.64
C ILE A 35 18.90 13.31 -1.16
N VAL A 36 18.61 13.15 -2.46
CA VAL A 36 18.30 11.84 -3.05
C VAL A 36 19.54 10.93 -3.08
N SER A 37 20.69 11.46 -3.49
CA SER A 37 21.95 10.68 -3.51
C SER A 37 22.39 10.33 -2.09
N SER A 38 22.24 11.25 -1.14
CA SER A 38 22.55 11.01 0.28
C SER A 38 21.62 9.98 0.91
N TRP A 39 20.34 10.03 0.57
CA TRP A 39 19.35 9.03 0.96
C TRP A 39 19.71 7.63 0.45
N LEU A 40 19.96 7.48 -0.86
CA LEU A 40 20.35 6.21 -1.45
C LEU A 40 21.67 5.68 -0.89
N LYS A 41 22.67 6.56 -0.68
CA LYS A 41 23.93 6.18 -0.02
C LYS A 41 23.70 5.59 1.36
N ARG A 42 22.83 6.22 2.16
CA ARG A 42 22.51 5.73 3.51
C ARG A 42 21.80 4.38 3.47
N LEU A 43 20.84 4.20 2.56
CA LEU A 43 20.15 2.93 2.35
C LEU A 43 21.10 1.81 1.87
N ASN A 44 22.08 2.15 1.02
CA ASN A 44 23.05 1.20 0.50
C ASN A 44 24.09 0.79 1.53
N ASN A 45 24.44 1.68 2.47
CA ASN A 45 25.41 1.41 3.53
C ASN A 45 24.80 0.76 4.77
N ALA A 46 23.49 0.51 4.80
CA ALA A 46 22.85 -0.16 5.92
C ALA A 46 23.36 -1.60 6.08
N LEU A 47 23.66 -1.98 7.33
CA LEU A 47 24.23 -3.29 7.68
C LEU A 47 23.27 -4.45 7.42
N GLN A 48 21.98 -4.25 7.72
CA GLN A 48 20.96 -5.26 7.56
C GLN A 48 20.14 -5.02 6.29
N LYS A 49 20.18 -5.99 5.38
CA LYS A 49 19.32 -6.03 4.18
C LYS A 49 18.60 -7.37 4.12
N PHE A 50 17.31 -7.33 3.81
CA PHE A 50 16.47 -8.49 3.61
C PHE A 50 15.63 -8.32 2.34
N PRO A 51 15.11 -9.41 1.75
CA PRO A 51 14.18 -9.29 0.63
C PRO A 51 12.99 -8.39 0.98
N ALA A 52 12.54 -7.53 0.07
CA ALA A 52 11.43 -6.60 0.30
C ALA A 52 10.14 -7.28 0.80
N LYS A 53 9.84 -8.50 0.34
CA LYS A 53 8.74 -9.35 0.83
C LYS A 53 8.84 -9.73 2.32
N GLN A 54 10.05 -9.69 2.87
CA GLN A 54 10.32 -9.94 4.29
C GLN A 54 10.38 -8.66 5.12
N VAL A 55 10.75 -7.52 4.53
CA VAL A 55 10.86 -6.22 5.23
C VAL A 55 9.50 -5.57 5.47
N TYR A 56 8.73 -5.36 4.40
CA TYR A 56 7.42 -4.74 4.50
C TYR A 56 6.42 -5.67 5.23
N ALA A 57 5.46 -5.08 5.92
CA ALA A 57 4.55 -5.80 6.80
C ALA A 57 3.15 -5.15 6.85
N GLY A 58 2.22 -5.83 7.52
CA GLY A 58 0.82 -5.40 7.64
C GLY A 58 -0.12 -6.18 6.74
N ASP A 59 -1.42 -5.95 6.91
CA ASP A 59 -2.48 -6.73 6.24
C ASP A 59 -2.35 -6.68 4.71
N HIS A 60 -2.13 -5.48 4.17
CA HIS A 60 -1.85 -5.26 2.74
C HIS A 60 -0.78 -6.23 2.20
N TRP A 61 0.34 -6.36 2.91
CA TRP A 61 1.46 -7.17 2.45
C TRP A 61 1.36 -8.65 2.76
N LYS A 62 0.56 -9.02 3.77
CA LYS A 62 0.11 -10.41 3.94
C LYS A 62 -0.71 -10.86 2.73
N ILE A 63 -1.61 -10.01 2.24
CA ILE A 63 -2.46 -10.34 1.08
C ILE A 63 -1.65 -10.43 -0.22
N ALA A 64 -0.79 -9.46 -0.51
CA ALA A 64 0.02 -9.51 -1.73
C ALA A 64 0.84 -10.81 -1.84
N LYS A 65 1.48 -11.22 -0.73
CA LYS A 65 2.25 -12.47 -0.66
C LYS A 65 1.39 -13.74 -0.72
N SER A 66 0.08 -13.61 -0.49
CA SER A 66 -0.86 -14.73 -0.55
C SER A 66 -1.38 -15.02 -1.96
N VAL A 67 -1.00 -14.20 -2.96
CA VAL A 67 -1.31 -14.45 -4.37
C VAL A 67 -0.50 -15.66 -4.81
N LYS A 68 -1.14 -16.84 -4.82
CA LYS A 68 -0.51 -18.11 -5.19
C LYS A 68 -0.64 -18.30 -6.70
N ASN A 69 0.27 -17.71 -7.49
CA ASN A 69 0.35 -17.94 -8.92
C ASN A 69 1.84 -17.88 -9.35
N PRO A 70 2.41 -18.95 -9.92
CA PRO A 70 3.82 -19.00 -10.30
C PRO A 70 4.18 -18.02 -11.43
N ASN A 71 3.20 -17.54 -12.20
CA ASN A 71 3.40 -16.56 -13.27
C ASN A 71 3.24 -15.11 -12.80
N VAL A 72 3.00 -14.88 -11.49
CA VAL A 72 2.89 -13.53 -10.93
C VAL A 72 4.22 -13.08 -10.36
N GLU A 73 4.78 -12.03 -10.94
CA GLU A 73 5.92 -11.28 -10.39
C GLU A 73 5.38 -10.16 -9.50
N LEU A 74 5.91 -10.05 -8.28
CA LEU A 74 5.46 -9.07 -7.31
C LEU A 74 6.45 -7.90 -7.22
N TRP A 75 5.96 -6.70 -7.51
CA TRP A 75 6.73 -5.46 -7.53
C TRP A 75 6.19 -4.45 -6.51
N VAL A 76 7.08 -3.59 -6.04
CA VAL A 76 6.77 -2.59 -5.00
C VAL A 76 7.06 -1.19 -5.51
N LEU A 77 6.05 -0.32 -5.48
CA LEU A 77 6.22 1.14 -5.53
C LEU A 77 6.72 1.59 -4.15
N SER A 78 8.03 1.79 -4.04
CA SER A 78 8.70 2.17 -2.80
C SER A 78 9.03 3.65 -2.80
N ALA A 79 8.53 4.39 -1.79
CA ALA A 79 8.94 5.77 -1.58
C ALA A 79 10.46 5.89 -1.29
N GLY A 80 11.09 4.85 -0.74
CA GLY A 80 12.52 4.88 -0.43
C GLY A 80 13.43 4.40 -1.57
N TYR A 81 12.94 3.49 -2.41
CA TYR A 81 13.78 2.80 -3.40
C TYR A 81 13.30 2.93 -4.85
N GLY A 82 12.13 3.49 -5.13
CA GLY A 82 11.52 3.49 -6.47
C GLY A 82 10.76 2.20 -6.73
N LEU A 83 10.67 1.75 -7.99
CA LEU A 83 10.07 0.46 -8.35
C LEU A 83 11.07 -0.67 -8.09
N ILE A 84 10.78 -1.58 -7.17
CA ILE A 84 11.69 -2.70 -6.84
C ILE A 84 10.97 -4.04 -6.91
N HIS A 85 11.70 -5.11 -7.22
CA HIS A 85 11.15 -6.45 -7.13
C HIS A 85 10.99 -6.89 -5.66
N SER A 86 10.01 -7.76 -5.38
CA SER A 86 9.74 -8.26 -4.03
C SER A 86 10.91 -9.08 -3.43
N SER A 87 11.80 -9.60 -4.27
CA SER A 87 13.03 -10.29 -3.84
C SER A 87 14.22 -9.35 -3.61
N SER A 88 14.14 -8.08 -4.03
CA SER A 88 15.26 -7.13 -3.90
C SER A 88 15.66 -6.94 -2.44
N MET A 89 16.96 -6.94 -2.20
CA MET A 89 17.54 -6.78 -0.86
C MET A 89 17.49 -5.31 -0.45
N ILE A 90 16.67 -5.00 0.56
CA ILE A 90 16.47 -3.65 1.08
C ILE A 90 16.66 -3.60 2.60
N THR A 91 16.94 -2.42 3.12
CA THR A 91 16.91 -2.15 4.56
C THR A 91 15.56 -1.53 4.97
N ALA A 92 15.29 -1.48 6.27
CA ALA A 92 14.14 -0.76 6.79
C ALA A 92 14.38 0.77 6.70
N TYR A 93 13.35 1.50 6.27
CA TYR A 93 13.42 2.95 6.10
C TYR A 93 12.10 3.63 6.45
N ASP A 94 12.14 4.92 6.75
CA ASP A 94 10.98 5.80 6.91
C ASP A 94 11.02 6.93 5.88
N ALA A 95 10.18 6.79 4.86
CA ALA A 95 9.93 7.79 3.83
C ALA A 95 8.51 7.56 3.28
N THR A 96 7.78 8.63 3.00
CA THR A 96 6.40 8.55 2.51
C THR A 96 6.06 9.68 1.54
N PHE A 97 5.14 9.41 0.62
CA PHE A 97 4.54 10.40 -0.27
C PHE A 97 3.39 11.19 0.36
N SER A 98 2.91 10.79 1.55
CA SER A 98 1.85 11.51 2.28
C SER A 98 2.44 12.69 3.05
N LYS A 99 1.70 13.79 3.16
CA LYS A 99 2.16 15.07 3.71
C LYS A 99 2.20 15.09 5.24
N GLU A 100 1.49 14.19 5.88
CA GLU A 100 1.19 14.22 7.32
C GLU A 100 2.29 13.60 8.20
N SER A 101 3.44 13.25 7.62
CA SER A 101 4.55 12.59 8.32
C SER A 101 5.79 13.46 8.28
N ASP A 102 6.53 13.54 9.39
CA ASP A 102 7.84 14.20 9.42
C ASP A 102 8.84 13.59 8.43
N ASN A 103 8.65 12.31 8.09
CA ASN A 103 9.43 11.59 7.07
C ASN A 103 8.81 11.72 5.66
N SER A 104 8.00 12.75 5.42
CA SER A 104 7.42 13.03 4.11
C SER A 104 8.48 13.54 3.15
N ILE A 105 8.41 13.06 1.90
CA ILE A 105 9.21 13.58 0.79
C ILE A 105 8.96 15.07 0.55
N HIS A 106 7.79 15.59 0.92
CA HIS A 106 7.50 17.02 0.83
C HIS A 106 8.48 17.91 1.61
N HIS A 107 9.07 17.40 2.69
CA HIS A 107 10.07 18.16 3.46
C HIS A 107 11.43 18.27 2.77
N THR A 108 11.67 17.50 1.70
CA THR A 108 12.94 17.52 0.94
C THR A 108 13.08 18.71 0.00
N GLY A 109 12.01 19.49 -0.19
CA GLY A 109 11.93 20.55 -1.21
C GLY A 109 11.65 20.03 -2.63
N LEU A 110 11.50 18.72 -2.81
CA LEU A 110 11.12 18.09 -4.08
C LEU A 110 9.63 17.73 -4.10
N SER A 111 9.02 17.77 -5.28
CA SER A 111 7.75 17.09 -5.49
C SER A 111 7.93 15.56 -5.45
N ASN A 112 6.84 14.83 -5.19
CA ASN A 112 6.88 13.36 -5.17
C ASN A 112 7.31 12.77 -6.54
N ASN A 113 6.94 13.42 -7.65
CA ASN A 113 7.30 12.99 -9.01
C ASN A 113 8.80 13.23 -9.28
N GLU A 114 9.34 14.39 -8.87
CA GLU A 114 10.78 14.68 -8.98
C GLU A 114 11.60 13.70 -8.15
N TRP A 115 11.19 13.45 -6.90
CA TRP A 115 11.83 12.43 -6.05
C TRP A 115 11.83 11.05 -6.72
N TRP A 116 10.67 10.61 -7.24
CA TRP A 116 10.56 9.35 -7.96
C TRP A 116 11.52 9.27 -9.15
N ARG A 117 11.55 10.30 -9.99
CA ARG A 117 12.45 10.38 -11.15
C ARG A 117 13.92 10.33 -10.73
N LEU A 118 14.32 11.16 -9.78
CA LEU A 118 15.71 11.25 -9.29
C LEU A 118 16.18 9.94 -8.67
N ILE A 119 15.33 9.23 -7.91
CA ILE A 119 15.66 7.90 -7.40
C ILE A 119 16.03 6.95 -8.53
N HIS A 120 15.24 6.88 -9.60
CA HIS A 120 15.49 5.97 -10.73
C HIS A 120 16.71 6.38 -11.56
N GLN A 121 17.07 7.67 -11.57
CA GLN A 121 18.27 8.17 -12.23
C GLN A 121 19.55 7.79 -11.48
N ILE A 122 19.53 7.80 -10.14
CA ILE A 122 20.73 7.65 -9.30
C ILE A 122 20.94 6.20 -8.84
N ARG A 123 19.87 5.45 -8.58
CA ARG A 123 19.97 4.09 -8.03
C ARG A 123 20.61 3.11 -9.02
N ASP A 124 21.23 2.06 -8.47
CA ASP A 124 21.69 0.92 -9.27
C ASP A 124 20.50 0.09 -9.78
N LYS A 125 20.33 0.06 -11.12
CA LYS A 125 19.23 -0.65 -11.78
C LYS A 125 19.34 -2.17 -11.65
N VAL A 126 20.56 -2.70 -11.62
CA VAL A 126 20.83 -4.14 -11.54
C VAL A 126 20.41 -4.67 -10.17
N GLN A 127 20.72 -3.91 -9.12
CA GLN A 127 20.37 -4.26 -7.73
C GLN A 127 18.86 -4.52 -7.52
N PHE A 128 18.00 -3.79 -8.24
CA PHE A 128 16.55 -3.82 -8.01
C PHE A 128 15.74 -4.56 -9.08
N GLY A 129 16.42 -5.20 -10.04
CA GLY A 129 15.80 -5.99 -11.10
C GLY A 129 15.04 -5.19 -12.16
N CYS A 130 14.99 -3.85 -12.07
CA CYS A 130 14.46 -2.99 -13.13
C CYS A 130 15.00 -1.54 -13.04
N GLY A 131 15.06 -0.87 -14.19
CA GLY A 131 15.46 0.53 -14.27
C GLY A 131 14.40 1.52 -13.80
N SER A 132 13.14 1.29 -14.16
CA SER A 132 11.93 2.02 -13.75
C SER A 132 10.68 1.23 -14.19
N LEU A 133 9.48 1.78 -13.99
CA LEU A 133 8.24 1.19 -14.55
C LEU A 133 8.31 1.14 -16.08
N SER A 134 8.83 2.19 -16.71
CA SER A 134 9.03 2.24 -18.15
C SER A 134 9.95 1.14 -18.66
N SER A 135 11.09 0.90 -17.99
CA SER A 135 11.96 -0.22 -18.36
C SER A 135 11.24 -1.56 -18.19
N LEU A 136 10.57 -1.77 -17.05
CA LEU A 136 9.84 -3.00 -16.79
C LEU A 136 8.81 -3.30 -17.90
N VAL A 137 8.05 -2.30 -18.33
CA VAL A 137 7.04 -2.46 -19.40
C VAL A 137 7.69 -2.67 -20.77
N LYS A 138 8.76 -1.92 -21.09
CA LYS A 138 9.45 -2.03 -22.38
C LYS A 138 10.12 -3.40 -22.55
N ASP A 139 10.73 -3.91 -21.48
CA ASP A 139 11.43 -5.20 -21.48
C ASP A 139 10.45 -6.39 -21.48
N ASN A 140 9.19 -6.17 -21.08
CA ASN A 140 8.17 -7.21 -20.92
C ASN A 140 6.86 -6.85 -21.65
N GLY A 141 6.93 -6.44 -22.92
CA GLY A 141 5.78 -5.90 -23.65
C GLY A 141 4.60 -6.87 -23.83
N ALA A 142 4.82 -8.18 -23.72
CA ALA A 142 3.76 -9.20 -23.77
C ALA A 142 3.07 -9.43 -22.41
N ASP A 143 3.64 -8.93 -21.31
CA ASP A 143 3.13 -9.18 -19.97
C ASP A 143 1.89 -8.34 -19.64
N LYS A 144 1.19 -8.75 -18.57
CA LYS A 144 0.08 -8.00 -17.99
C LYS A 144 0.56 -7.24 -16.75
N PHE A 145 0.03 -6.04 -16.53
CA PHE A 145 0.40 -5.15 -15.43
C PHE A 145 -0.82 -4.84 -14.57
N PHE A 146 -0.80 -5.32 -13.33
CA PHE A 146 -1.83 -5.02 -12.33
C PHE A 146 -1.25 -4.04 -11.32
N ILE A 147 -1.68 -2.78 -11.37
CA ILE A 147 -1.23 -1.73 -10.45
C ILE A 147 -2.27 -1.56 -9.35
N ALA A 148 -2.03 -2.20 -8.20
CA ALA A 148 -2.89 -2.18 -7.04
C ALA A 148 -2.38 -1.20 -5.97
N ALA A 149 -2.43 0.10 -6.21
CA ALA A 149 -1.77 1.11 -5.36
C ALA A 149 -2.77 2.06 -4.71
N SER A 150 -2.37 2.75 -3.64
CA SER A 150 -3.17 3.86 -3.09
C SER A 150 -3.11 5.09 -4.00
N PRO A 151 -4.07 6.04 -3.90
CA PRO A 151 -4.07 7.27 -4.70
C PRO A 151 -2.76 8.05 -4.68
N ALA A 152 -2.13 8.14 -3.50
CA ALA A 152 -0.87 8.86 -3.35
C ALA A 152 0.26 8.25 -4.20
N TYR A 153 0.35 6.92 -4.25
CA TYR A 153 1.36 6.24 -5.07
C TYR A 153 1.00 6.23 -6.56
N LEU A 154 -0.28 6.11 -6.88
CA LEU A 154 -0.74 6.15 -8.28
C LEU A 154 -0.47 7.52 -8.91
N LYS A 155 -0.63 8.61 -8.15
CA LYS A 155 -0.33 9.96 -8.61
C LYS A 155 1.15 10.14 -8.96
N VAL A 156 2.05 9.48 -8.22
CA VAL A 156 3.51 9.56 -8.44
C VAL A 156 3.93 8.97 -9.78
N ILE A 157 3.28 7.89 -10.20
CA ILE A 157 3.59 7.20 -11.46
C ILE A 157 2.66 7.62 -12.60
N GLU A 158 1.77 8.59 -12.39
CA GLU A 158 0.74 8.96 -13.36
C GLU A 158 1.35 9.43 -14.69
N GLU A 159 2.37 10.29 -14.64
CA GLU A 159 3.06 10.80 -15.83
C GLU A 159 3.73 9.66 -16.62
N GLU A 160 4.40 8.74 -15.92
CA GLU A 160 5.07 7.58 -16.54
C GLU A 160 4.05 6.64 -17.20
N LEU A 161 2.87 6.44 -16.59
CA LEU A 161 1.78 5.67 -17.19
C LEU A 161 1.22 6.34 -18.45
N LEU A 162 1.04 7.65 -18.43
CA LEU A 162 0.54 8.41 -19.58
C LEU A 162 1.49 8.32 -20.78
N GLU A 163 2.80 8.40 -20.54
CA GLU A 163 3.82 8.22 -21.58
C GLU A 163 3.75 6.81 -22.19
N LEU A 164 3.69 5.77 -21.34
CA LEU A 164 3.62 4.38 -21.79
C LEU A 164 2.34 4.07 -22.56
N ILE A 165 1.22 4.72 -22.22
CA ILE A 165 -0.02 4.64 -23.00
C ILE A 165 0.11 5.36 -24.33
N SER A 166 0.66 6.58 -24.35
CA SER A 166 0.82 7.35 -25.60
C SER A 166 1.74 6.68 -26.62
N THR A 167 2.71 5.88 -26.15
CA THR A 167 3.63 5.11 -26.98
C THR A 167 3.08 3.71 -27.35
N GLY A 168 1.85 3.40 -26.95
CA GLY A 168 1.19 2.12 -27.23
C GLY A 168 1.77 0.92 -26.48
N LYS A 169 2.65 1.14 -25.49
CA LYS A 169 3.26 0.07 -24.68
C LYS A 169 2.32 -0.47 -23.62
N LEU A 170 1.44 0.39 -23.09
CA LEU A 170 0.32 0.00 -22.24
C LEU A 170 -1.00 0.24 -22.99
N THR A 171 -1.83 -0.80 -23.05
CA THR A 171 -3.13 -0.84 -23.71
C THR A 171 -4.16 -1.46 -22.76
N THR A 172 -5.45 -1.33 -23.09
CA THR A 172 -6.50 -1.90 -22.23
C THR A 172 -6.42 -3.42 -22.12
N GLU A 173 -5.64 -4.08 -22.98
CA GLU A 173 -5.41 -5.51 -22.95
C GLU A 173 -4.34 -5.92 -21.93
N ASN A 174 -3.43 -5.01 -21.56
CA ASN A 174 -2.30 -5.36 -20.70
C ASN A 174 -2.16 -4.52 -19.42
N LEU A 175 -2.96 -3.46 -19.23
CA LEU A 175 -2.91 -2.64 -18.01
C LEU A 175 -4.24 -2.64 -17.25
N PHE A 176 -4.17 -2.93 -15.95
CA PHE A 176 -5.28 -2.86 -15.00
C PHE A 176 -4.86 -2.06 -13.77
N ILE A 177 -5.52 -0.94 -13.50
CA ILE A 177 -5.22 -0.05 -12.37
C ILE A 177 -6.30 -0.23 -11.31
N VAL A 178 -5.92 -0.73 -10.14
CA VAL A 178 -6.80 -0.94 -9.00
C VAL A 178 -6.46 0.05 -7.89
N SER A 179 -7.34 1.02 -7.65
CA SER A 179 -7.17 1.99 -6.56
C SER A 179 -8.52 2.48 -6.05
N SER A 180 -8.55 3.06 -4.85
CA SER A 180 -9.73 3.75 -4.35
C SER A 180 -10.02 4.99 -5.18
N LYS A 181 -11.25 5.51 -5.10
CA LYS A 181 -11.64 6.75 -5.77
C LYS A 181 -10.60 7.87 -5.59
N CYS A 182 -10.12 8.41 -6.69
CA CYS A 182 -9.13 9.48 -6.73
C CYS A 182 -9.26 10.30 -8.03
N ASN A 183 -8.68 11.49 -8.03
CA ASN A 183 -8.62 12.33 -9.23
C ASN A 183 -7.45 11.88 -10.10
N LEU A 184 -7.76 11.15 -11.17
CA LEU A 184 -6.81 10.68 -12.17
C LEU A 184 -7.05 11.37 -13.50
N ASN A 185 -5.99 11.48 -14.29
CA ASN A 185 -6.06 11.93 -15.67
C ASN A 185 -7.12 11.12 -16.43
N ILE A 186 -7.93 11.81 -17.23
CA ILE A 186 -9.03 11.22 -18.01
C ILE A 186 -8.57 10.04 -18.88
N LYS A 187 -7.34 10.09 -19.39
CA LYS A 187 -6.73 9.04 -20.23
C LYS A 187 -6.50 7.73 -19.47
N LEU A 188 -6.44 7.74 -18.14
CA LEU A 188 -6.28 6.54 -17.32
C LEU A 188 -7.61 5.86 -16.95
N LYS A 189 -8.76 6.53 -17.17
CA LYS A 189 -10.08 5.98 -16.82
C LYS A 189 -10.38 4.62 -17.48
N PRO A 190 -10.02 4.35 -18.74
CA PRO A 190 -10.29 3.05 -19.38
C PRO A 190 -9.62 1.86 -18.69
N PHE A 191 -8.58 2.11 -17.90
CA PHE A 191 -7.78 1.10 -17.20
C PHE A 191 -8.16 0.97 -15.72
N PHE A 192 -9.02 1.87 -15.22
CA PHE A 192 -9.27 2.05 -13.79
C PHE A 192 -10.41 1.17 -13.29
N LEU A 193 -10.10 0.37 -12.26
CA LEU A 193 -11.00 -0.50 -11.52
C LEU A 193 -11.08 0.04 -10.08
N GLU A 194 -12.19 0.72 -9.78
CA GLU A 194 -12.38 1.37 -8.47
C GLU A 194 -12.49 0.34 -7.34
N SER A 195 -11.58 0.40 -6.39
CA SER A 195 -11.64 -0.32 -5.13
C SER A 195 -12.63 0.38 -4.18
N SER A 196 -13.91 0.09 -4.38
CA SER A 196 -14.99 0.67 -3.57
C SER A 196 -14.99 0.08 -2.16
N ALA A 197 -15.23 0.92 -1.16
CA ALA A 197 -15.40 0.47 0.23
C ALA A 197 -16.51 -0.58 0.40
N ASN A 198 -17.50 -0.62 -0.50
CA ASN A 198 -18.56 -1.62 -0.51
C ASN A 198 -18.03 -3.04 -0.70
N PHE A 199 -16.83 -3.21 -1.29
CA PHE A 199 -16.24 -4.53 -1.50
C PHE A 199 -15.66 -5.12 -0.21
N SER A 200 -15.57 -4.37 0.90
CA SER A 200 -14.91 -4.87 2.11
C SER A 200 -15.63 -6.03 2.77
N SER A 201 -16.97 -6.12 2.63
CA SER A 201 -17.74 -7.27 3.15
C SER A 201 -17.42 -8.53 2.36
N THR A 202 -17.40 -8.45 1.03
CA THR A 202 -17.14 -9.58 0.13
C THR A 202 -15.68 -10.01 0.15
N LEU A 203 -14.74 -9.06 0.00
CA LEU A 203 -13.30 -9.32 -0.07
C LEU A 203 -12.66 -9.58 1.31
N LYS A 204 -13.41 -9.29 2.39
CA LYS A 204 -13.04 -9.40 3.81
C LYS A 204 -11.82 -8.54 4.17
N GLY A 205 -11.74 -8.07 5.42
CA GLY A 205 -10.56 -7.34 5.91
C GLY A 205 -10.65 -5.82 5.80
N GLY A 206 -9.58 -5.13 6.21
CA GLY A 206 -9.57 -3.68 6.39
C GLY A 206 -9.37 -2.90 5.09
N ARG A 207 -9.93 -1.68 5.01
CA ARG A 207 -9.83 -0.77 3.84
C ARG A 207 -8.41 -0.52 3.36
N VAL A 208 -7.43 -0.51 4.26
CA VAL A 208 -6.00 -0.32 3.95
C VAL A 208 -5.46 -1.38 2.97
N SER A 209 -6.07 -2.56 2.95
CA SER A 209 -5.67 -3.68 2.08
C SER A 209 -6.63 -3.91 0.91
N LEU A 210 -7.65 -3.06 0.73
CA LEU A 210 -8.74 -3.36 -0.21
C LEU A 210 -8.27 -3.39 -1.67
N ASN A 211 -7.37 -2.48 -2.06
CA ASN A 211 -6.84 -2.42 -3.43
C ASN A 211 -6.12 -3.73 -3.81
N ILE A 212 -5.26 -4.23 -2.92
CA ILE A 212 -4.52 -5.48 -3.17
C ILE A 212 -5.41 -6.72 -3.04
N ARG A 213 -6.44 -6.69 -2.18
CA ARG A 213 -7.45 -7.76 -2.13
C ARG A 213 -8.29 -7.83 -3.40
N LEU A 214 -8.69 -6.69 -3.94
CA LEU A 214 -9.39 -6.62 -5.21
C LEU A 214 -8.50 -7.13 -6.32
N ALA A 215 -7.24 -6.68 -6.42
CA ALA A 215 -6.30 -7.21 -7.41
C ALA A 215 -6.12 -8.72 -7.27
N LYS A 216 -5.94 -9.23 -6.05
CA LYS A 216 -5.88 -10.68 -5.79
C LYS A 216 -7.14 -11.40 -6.29
N HIS A 217 -8.33 -10.89 -5.96
CA HIS A 217 -9.59 -11.49 -6.41
C HIS A 217 -9.72 -11.51 -7.94
N LEU A 218 -9.27 -10.45 -8.61
CA LEU A 218 -9.28 -10.40 -10.08
C LEU A 218 -8.29 -11.39 -10.70
N LEU A 219 -7.20 -11.70 -10.00
CA LEU A 219 -6.17 -12.67 -10.40
C LEU A 219 -6.45 -14.11 -9.95
N GLU A 220 -7.35 -14.35 -9.00
CA GLU A 220 -7.65 -15.68 -8.46
C GLU A 220 -8.24 -16.62 -9.53
N ASN A 221 -7.92 -17.92 -9.47
CA ASN A 221 -8.40 -18.93 -10.42
C ASN A 221 -8.02 -18.72 -11.90
N SER A 222 -7.01 -17.89 -12.21
CA SER A 222 -6.33 -17.94 -13.50
C SER A 222 -5.30 -19.07 -13.44
N ASN A 223 -5.74 -20.32 -13.58
CA ASN A 223 -4.82 -21.45 -13.74
C ASN A 223 -4.05 -21.36 -15.06
N ASP A 224 -4.60 -20.62 -16.03
CA ASP A 224 -3.97 -20.35 -17.30
C ASP A 224 -3.18 -19.04 -17.27
N CYS A 225 -2.08 -19.04 -18.02
CA CYS A 225 -1.32 -17.83 -18.36
C CYS A 225 -2.17 -16.74 -19.03
N ASN A 226 -3.42 -17.02 -19.41
CA ASN A 226 -4.27 -16.15 -20.21
C ASN A 226 -5.23 -15.31 -19.34
N ILE A 227 -4.69 -14.36 -18.58
CA ILE A 227 -5.52 -13.31 -17.97
C ILE A 227 -5.90 -12.31 -19.06
N ASP A 228 -7.06 -12.52 -19.67
CA ASP A 228 -7.62 -11.61 -20.65
C ASP A 228 -8.48 -10.52 -19.99
N LYS A 229 -8.66 -9.42 -20.72
CA LYS A 229 -9.44 -8.26 -20.28
C LYS A 229 -10.88 -8.62 -19.93
N GLN A 230 -11.56 -9.40 -20.77
CA GLN A 230 -12.97 -9.72 -20.58
C GLN A 230 -13.19 -10.48 -19.27
N THR A 231 -12.32 -11.45 -18.97
CA THR A 231 -12.35 -12.20 -17.71
C THR A 231 -12.19 -11.28 -16.50
N VAL A 232 -11.24 -10.35 -16.53
CA VAL A 232 -11.01 -9.38 -15.44
C VAL A 232 -12.24 -8.49 -15.24
N PHE A 233 -12.78 -7.93 -16.32
CA PHE A 233 -13.96 -7.06 -16.26
C PHE A 233 -15.22 -7.80 -15.82
N ASN A 234 -15.43 -9.05 -16.25
CA ASN A 234 -16.55 -9.88 -15.80
C ASN A 234 -16.50 -10.12 -14.30
N ARG A 235 -15.32 -10.45 -13.76
CA ARG A 235 -15.12 -10.63 -12.31
C ARG A 235 -15.36 -9.33 -11.54
N TYR A 236 -14.80 -8.22 -12.02
CA TYR A 236 -15.01 -6.91 -11.42
C TYR A 236 -16.49 -6.51 -11.40
N ASN A 237 -17.21 -6.69 -12.51
CA ASN A 237 -18.63 -6.36 -12.62
C ASN A 237 -19.50 -7.28 -11.76
N SER A 238 -19.20 -8.57 -11.72
CA SER A 238 -19.87 -9.52 -10.82
C SER A 238 -19.70 -9.10 -9.36
N LEU A 239 -18.47 -8.75 -8.94
CA LEU A 239 -18.22 -8.24 -7.60
C LEU A 239 -18.99 -6.94 -7.35
N LYS A 240 -18.99 -6.01 -8.30
CA LYS A 240 -19.68 -4.72 -8.18
C LYS A 240 -21.18 -4.88 -8.02
N ASN A 241 -21.80 -5.79 -8.76
CA ASN A 241 -23.24 -6.02 -8.73
C ASN A 241 -23.68 -6.81 -7.49
N ASN A 242 -22.85 -7.72 -7.00
CA ASN A 242 -23.17 -8.58 -5.85
C ASN A 242 -22.71 -8.00 -4.49
N SER A 243 -21.89 -6.96 -4.48
CA SER A 243 -21.42 -6.37 -3.23
C SER A 243 -22.51 -5.54 -2.56
N GLN A 244 -22.77 -5.84 -1.30
CA GLN A 244 -23.68 -5.06 -0.47
C GLN A 244 -23.13 -3.65 -0.24
N LYS A 245 -23.99 -2.64 -0.28
CA LYS A 245 -23.60 -1.28 0.14
C LYS A 245 -23.11 -1.33 1.58
N LEU A 246 -21.96 -0.71 1.83
CA LEU A 246 -21.41 -0.65 3.18
C LEU A 246 -22.36 0.15 4.06
N VAL A 247 -22.90 -0.51 5.09
CA VAL A 247 -23.71 0.16 6.10
C VAL A 247 -22.79 1.11 6.88
N ILE A 248 -22.98 2.40 6.68
CA ILE A 248 -22.28 3.43 7.45
C ILE A 248 -23.00 3.54 8.78
N HIS A 249 -22.45 2.90 9.82
CA HIS A 249 -22.95 3.11 11.18
C HIS A 249 -22.60 4.53 11.64
N GLN A 250 -23.60 5.36 11.88
CA GLN A 250 -23.43 6.60 12.62
C GLN A 250 -23.08 6.23 14.06
N ARG A 251 -21.85 6.54 14.47
CA ARG A 251 -21.37 6.29 15.82
C ARG A 251 -20.99 7.61 16.49
N ASN A 252 -21.36 7.75 17.76
CA ASN A 252 -21.05 8.95 18.53
C ASN A 252 -19.59 8.93 18.96
N LYS A 253 -18.87 10.03 18.72
CA LYS A 253 -17.47 10.18 19.16
C LYS A 253 -17.44 10.35 20.67
N LEU A 254 -16.53 9.63 21.33
CA LEU A 254 -16.27 9.78 22.76
C LEU A 254 -14.97 10.55 23.02
N SER A 255 -14.88 11.24 24.14
CA SER A 255 -13.65 11.80 24.73
C SER A 255 -12.75 10.69 25.31
N ASP A 256 -11.50 11.02 25.67
CA ASP A 256 -10.59 10.03 26.25
C ASP A 256 -11.11 9.58 27.62
N GLU A 257 -11.65 10.51 28.40
CA GLU A 257 -12.25 10.28 29.71
C GLU A 257 -13.46 9.35 29.63
N GLU A 258 -14.35 9.56 28.66
CA GLU A 258 -15.52 8.69 28.44
C GLU A 258 -15.11 7.27 28.03
N VAL A 259 -14.09 7.14 27.17
CA VAL A 259 -13.56 5.82 26.78
C VAL A 259 -12.90 5.13 27.98
N ILE A 260 -12.15 5.86 28.80
CA ILE A 260 -11.54 5.35 30.03
C ILE A 260 -12.61 4.89 31.02
N SER A 261 -13.67 5.67 31.23
CA SER A 261 -14.80 5.30 32.09
C SER A 261 -15.42 3.99 31.62
N PHE A 262 -15.76 3.91 30.32
CA PHE A 262 -16.29 2.69 29.73
C PHE A 262 -15.38 1.47 29.96
N ILE A 263 -14.07 1.62 29.78
CA ILE A 263 -13.12 0.52 29.99
C ILE A 263 -13.12 0.08 31.46
N LYS A 264 -13.07 1.02 32.40
CA LYS A 264 -13.09 0.73 33.84
C LYS A 264 -14.37 0.01 34.26
N ASP A 265 -15.52 0.52 33.82
CA ASP A 265 -16.83 -0.07 34.13
C ASP A 265 -16.92 -1.51 33.62
N GLU A 266 -16.50 -1.74 32.38
CA GLU A 266 -16.52 -3.08 31.79
C GLU A 266 -15.52 -4.06 32.42
N LEU A 267 -14.33 -3.58 32.81
CA LEU A 267 -13.37 -4.41 33.55
C LEU A 267 -13.90 -4.76 34.95
N GLN A 268 -14.62 -3.85 35.61
CA GLN A 268 -15.26 -4.12 36.89
C GLN A 268 -16.41 -5.14 36.78
N VAL A 269 -17.25 -5.01 35.76
CA VAL A 269 -18.36 -5.95 35.51
C VAL A 269 -17.82 -7.35 35.15
N ASN A 270 -16.69 -7.43 34.46
CA ASN A 270 -16.11 -8.67 33.98
C ASN A 270 -14.86 -9.11 34.77
N LYS A 271 -14.79 -8.83 36.08
CA LYS A 271 -13.61 -9.13 36.94
C LYS A 271 -13.08 -10.57 36.84
N HIS A 272 -13.92 -11.53 36.47
CA HIS A 272 -13.57 -12.95 36.36
C HIS A 272 -13.30 -13.43 34.93
N VAL A 273 -13.41 -12.54 33.93
CA VAL A 273 -13.22 -12.85 32.51
C VAL A 273 -12.07 -12.00 31.98
N ASN A 274 -11.07 -12.64 31.38
CA ASN A 274 -9.97 -11.92 30.75
C ASN A 274 -10.47 -11.18 29.49
N MET A 275 -10.75 -9.88 29.66
CA MET A 275 -11.23 -8.99 28.62
C MET A 275 -10.06 -8.33 27.91
N SER A 276 -9.86 -8.68 26.63
CA SER A 276 -8.87 -8.01 25.80
C SER A 276 -9.39 -6.67 25.30
N ALA A 277 -8.47 -5.73 25.01
CA ALA A 277 -8.78 -4.45 24.39
C ALA A 277 -9.66 -4.60 23.12
N SER A 278 -9.42 -5.64 22.32
CA SER A 278 -10.23 -5.89 21.12
C SER A 278 -11.67 -6.31 21.43
N LYS A 279 -11.89 -7.14 22.46
CA LYS A 279 -13.25 -7.53 22.89
C LYS A 279 -14.03 -6.33 23.41
N LEU A 280 -13.41 -5.51 24.26
CA LEU A 280 -14.06 -4.30 24.78
C LEU A 280 -14.35 -3.28 23.69
N LEU A 281 -13.45 -3.11 22.72
CA LEU A 281 -13.69 -2.22 21.58
C LEU A 281 -14.84 -2.72 20.69
N ILE A 282 -15.01 -4.04 20.53
CA ILE A 282 -16.17 -4.60 19.82
C ILE A 282 -17.45 -4.25 20.57
N LYS A 283 -17.48 -4.43 21.90
CA LYS A 283 -18.62 -4.09 22.76
C LYS A 283 -18.96 -2.59 22.73
N LEU A 284 -17.96 -1.72 22.82
CA LEU A 284 -18.14 -0.27 22.68
C LEU A 284 -18.79 0.07 21.33
N ARG A 285 -18.34 -0.55 20.25
CA ARG A 285 -18.86 -0.30 18.90
C ARG A 285 -20.24 -0.89 18.65
N SER A 286 -20.62 -1.95 19.35
CA SER A 286 -22.00 -2.49 19.29
C SER A 286 -23.00 -1.58 20.00
N GLN A 287 -22.55 -0.70 20.90
CA GLN A 287 -23.36 0.34 21.52
C GLN A 287 -23.41 1.64 20.69
N ASN A 288 -23.04 1.61 19.41
CA ASN A 288 -22.95 2.78 18.52
C ASN A 288 -21.97 3.87 18.98
N LEU A 289 -20.94 3.53 19.75
CA LEU A 289 -19.90 4.46 20.19
C LEU A 289 -18.64 4.32 19.31
N ALA A 290 -17.93 5.43 19.08
CA ALA A 290 -16.77 5.48 18.21
C ALA A 290 -15.48 5.67 19.00
N CYS A 291 -14.56 4.73 18.84
CA CYS A 291 -13.16 4.90 19.22
C CYS A 291 -12.24 4.23 18.18
N GLU A 292 -11.13 4.90 17.82
CA GLU A 292 -10.11 4.32 16.95
C GLU A 292 -9.41 3.18 17.68
N GLN A 293 -9.02 2.12 16.98
CA GLN A 293 -8.37 0.97 17.62
C GLN A 293 -7.06 1.33 18.33
N LYS A 294 -6.22 2.19 17.74
CA LYS A 294 -4.97 2.62 18.38
C LYS A 294 -5.24 3.44 19.63
N ARG A 295 -6.14 4.43 19.53
CA ARG A 295 -6.60 5.26 20.64
C ARG A 295 -7.14 4.38 21.78
N PHE A 296 -8.06 3.48 21.48
CA PHE A 296 -8.63 2.55 22.47
C PHE A 296 -7.55 1.65 23.09
N SER A 297 -6.62 1.11 22.29
CA SER A 297 -5.55 0.25 22.81
C SER A 297 -4.57 1.00 23.71
N ARG A 298 -4.33 2.30 23.46
CA ARG A 298 -3.54 3.17 24.32
C ARG A 298 -4.27 3.38 25.66
N LEU A 299 -5.52 3.85 25.61
CA LEU A 299 -6.34 4.12 26.80
C LEU A 299 -6.59 2.86 27.64
N PHE A 300 -6.75 1.70 27.00
CA PHE A 300 -6.85 0.41 27.70
C PHE A 300 -5.58 0.06 28.48
N LYS A 301 -4.39 0.40 27.98
CA LYS A 301 -3.14 0.18 28.71
C LYS A 301 -2.95 1.17 29.86
N GLU A 302 -3.47 2.38 29.72
CA GLU A 302 -3.45 3.41 30.78
C GLU A 302 -4.42 3.11 31.93
N THR A 303 -5.35 2.17 31.74
CA THR A 303 -6.39 1.79 32.72
C THR A 303 -6.15 0.45 33.42
N LEU A 304 -5.16 -0.32 32.96
CA LEU A 304 -4.62 -1.49 33.66
C LEU A 304 -3.59 -1.06 34.69
#